data_AF-A0A523YJH4-F1
#
_entry.id   AF-A0A523YJH4-F1
#
_cell.length_a   1.000
_cell.length_b   1.000
_cell.length_c   1.000
_cell.angle_alpha   90.00
_cell.angle_beta   90.00
_cell.angle_gamma   90.00
#
_symmetry.space_group_name_H-M   'P 1'
#
loop_
_entity.id
_entity.type
_entity.pdbx_description
1 polymer ?
#
loop_
_entity_poly.entity_id
_entity_poly.type
_entity_poly.pdbx_seq_one_letter_code
_entity_poly.pdbx_strand_id
1 'polypeptide(L)'
;MNEISAQDAHFEKKRSRRLWLVIGSIVLVVLIVLAFAAYLIITASPPRILSVSFSPENPSPGEKVTVTAHVEGGSFLSSLSVRLCFGTYLSDGGGGGGTMRPMGDNRYQLQIRSSFPDGAEVWFVVSAATDSEGPVLSENYTFQVGEVIRDGASGLMIEHVTQSPQEPTSLDTVIVTARIVSASNITDVELVCMSFTRHGSGGGSGFMDLVSGDNYTAEIMSTRPGGISERGTVHLYRVAAMDETENTAVSEVYSFAIA
;
A
#
# COMPACT_ATOMS: atom_id res chain seq x y z
N MET A 1 -55.74 -15.58 61.75
CA MET A 1 -54.56 -16.17 61.08
C MET A 1 -54.71 -16.26 59.55
N ASN A 2 -55.59 -15.45 58.91
CA ASN A 2 -55.82 -15.50 57.45
C ASN A 2 -55.51 -14.17 56.72
N GLU A 3 -55.27 -13.06 57.42
CA GLU A 3 -54.94 -11.77 56.77
C GLU A 3 -53.47 -11.64 56.36
N ILE A 4 -52.54 -12.27 57.10
CA ILE A 4 -51.10 -12.20 56.81
C ILE A 4 -50.78 -12.91 55.48
N SER A 5 -51.48 -14.01 55.15
CA SER A 5 -51.26 -14.80 53.93
C SER A 5 -51.68 -14.07 52.63
N ALA A 6 -52.68 -13.18 52.68
CA ALA A 6 -53.13 -12.42 51.52
C ALA A 6 -52.20 -11.23 51.20
N GLN A 7 -51.59 -10.65 52.25
CA GLN A 7 -50.65 -9.54 52.11
C GLN A 7 -49.33 -10.02 51.47
N ASP A 8 -48.82 -11.19 51.88
CA ASP A 8 -47.61 -11.78 51.31
C ASP A 8 -47.76 -12.16 49.83
N ALA A 9 -48.89 -12.74 49.43
CA ALA A 9 -49.17 -13.09 48.02
C ALA A 9 -49.26 -11.84 47.11
N HIS A 10 -49.74 -10.71 47.64
CA HIS A 10 -49.78 -9.44 46.92
C HIS A 10 -48.37 -8.82 46.75
N PHE A 11 -47.50 -8.94 47.75
CA PHE A 11 -46.10 -8.52 47.65
C PHE A 11 -45.30 -9.37 46.65
N GLU A 12 -45.53 -10.69 46.62
CA GLU A 12 -44.86 -11.61 45.71
C GLU A 12 -45.25 -11.36 44.24
N LYS A 13 -46.55 -11.13 43.98
CA LYS A 13 -47.06 -10.80 42.64
C LYS A 13 -46.56 -9.44 42.14
N LYS A 14 -46.40 -8.45 43.04
CA LYS A 14 -45.85 -7.13 42.70
C LYS A 14 -44.33 -7.21 42.45
N ARG A 15 -43.62 -8.08 43.18
CA ARG A 15 -42.19 -8.35 42.99
C ARG A 15 -41.90 -9.10 41.69
N SER A 16 -42.71 -10.10 41.33
CA SER A 16 -42.54 -10.83 40.05
C SER A 16 -42.79 -9.94 38.84
N ARG A 17 -43.81 -9.06 38.88
CA ARG A 17 -44.07 -8.07 37.82
C ARG A 17 -42.91 -7.10 37.62
N ARG A 18 -42.31 -6.61 38.71
CA ARG A 18 -41.13 -5.73 38.64
C ARG A 18 -39.91 -6.46 38.08
N LEU A 19 -39.69 -7.71 38.47
CA LEU A 19 -38.60 -8.53 37.95
C LEU A 19 -38.75 -8.77 36.43
N TRP A 20 -39.95 -9.10 35.95
CA TRP A 20 -40.23 -9.28 34.53
C TRP A 20 -40.05 -8.00 33.71
N LEU A 21 -40.41 -6.83 34.27
CA LEU A 21 -40.15 -5.55 33.62
C LEU A 21 -38.65 -5.26 33.53
N VAL A 22 -37.88 -5.53 34.57
CA VAL A 22 -36.41 -5.35 34.55
C VAL A 22 -35.76 -6.29 33.53
N ILE A 23 -36.12 -7.57 33.53
CA ILE A 23 -35.61 -8.55 32.57
C ILE A 23 -36.00 -8.14 31.14
N GLY A 24 -37.25 -7.75 30.91
CA GLY A 24 -37.73 -7.27 29.61
C GLY A 24 -36.95 -6.04 29.12
N SER A 25 -36.69 -5.07 29.99
CA SER A 25 -35.88 -3.89 29.67
C SER A 25 -34.44 -4.25 29.34
N ILE A 26 -33.81 -5.16 30.10
CA ILE A 26 -32.45 -5.62 29.81
C ILE A 26 -32.39 -6.31 28.44
N VAL A 27 -33.32 -7.22 28.16
CA VAL A 27 -33.39 -7.91 26.86
C VAL A 27 -33.59 -6.92 25.72
N LEU A 28 -34.46 -5.93 25.88
CA LEU A 28 -34.69 -4.90 24.85
C LEU A 28 -33.42 -4.08 24.58
N VAL A 29 -32.70 -3.65 25.62
CA VAL A 29 -31.43 -2.92 25.46
C VAL A 29 -30.40 -3.79 24.75
N VAL A 30 -30.28 -5.07 25.10
CA VAL A 30 -29.37 -6.00 24.42
C VAL A 30 -29.73 -6.16 22.95
N LEU A 31 -31.02 -6.30 22.60
CA LEU A 31 -31.46 -6.39 21.21
C LEU A 31 -31.16 -5.12 20.42
N ILE A 32 -31.35 -3.93 21.00
CA ILE A 32 -31.00 -2.66 20.36
C ILE A 32 -29.50 -2.58 20.11
N VAL A 33 -28.67 -2.94 21.09
CA VAL A 33 -27.21 -2.94 20.95
C VAL A 33 -26.76 -3.93 19.87
N LEU A 34 -27.34 -5.13 19.83
CA LEU A 34 -27.04 -6.12 18.80
C LEU A 34 -27.48 -5.68 17.41
N ALA A 35 -28.67 -5.09 17.28
CA ALA A 35 -29.16 -4.54 16.01
C ALA A 35 -28.30 -3.38 15.53
N PHE A 36 -27.86 -2.49 16.43
CA PHE A 36 -26.97 -1.39 16.11
C PHE A 36 -25.58 -1.89 15.70
N ALA A 37 -25.01 -2.87 16.41
CA ALA A 37 -23.74 -3.49 16.03
C ALA A 37 -23.83 -4.19 14.66
N ALA A 38 -24.91 -4.95 14.40
CA ALA A 38 -25.16 -5.58 13.11
C ALA A 38 -25.30 -4.54 11.98
N TYR A 39 -26.01 -3.43 12.23
CA TYR A 39 -26.12 -2.33 11.29
C TYR A 39 -24.75 -1.73 10.95
N LEU A 40 -23.90 -1.46 11.95
CA LEU A 40 -22.55 -0.93 11.72
C LEU A 40 -21.67 -1.87 10.88
N ILE A 41 -21.80 -3.19 11.09
CA ILE A 41 -21.07 -4.20 10.31
C ILE A 41 -21.55 -4.21 8.85
N ILE A 42 -22.86 -4.18 8.60
CA ILE A 42 -23.43 -4.23 7.25
C ILE A 42 -23.09 -2.96 6.45
N THR A 43 -22.86 -1.83 7.12
CA THR A 43 -22.50 -0.56 6.45
C THR A 43 -21.03 -0.44 6.05
N ALA A 44 -20.17 -1.43 6.33
CA ALA A 44 -18.79 -1.40 5.86
C ALA A 44 -18.74 -1.49 4.33
N SER A 45 -18.13 -0.48 3.70
CA SER A 45 -17.94 -0.45 2.25
C SER A 45 -16.50 -0.84 1.89
N PRO A 46 -16.29 -1.57 0.77
CA PRO A 46 -14.95 -1.87 0.27
C PRO A 46 -14.10 -0.62 0.09
N PRO A 47 -12.78 -0.68 0.33
CA PRO A 47 -11.87 0.43 0.06
C PRO A 47 -11.83 0.76 -1.43
N ARG A 48 -11.92 2.04 -1.78
CA ARG A 48 -11.83 2.53 -3.16
C ARG A 48 -11.01 3.81 -3.21
N ILE A 49 -9.99 3.84 -4.06
CA ILE A 49 -9.22 5.05 -4.34
C ILE A 49 -9.87 5.74 -5.54
N LEU A 50 -10.41 6.95 -5.32
CA LEU A 50 -11.11 7.71 -6.35
C LEU A 50 -10.16 8.57 -7.17
N SER A 51 -9.18 9.19 -6.53
CA SER A 51 -8.16 10.01 -7.18
C SER A 51 -6.93 10.16 -6.32
N VAL A 52 -5.80 10.41 -6.97
CA VAL A 52 -4.53 10.79 -6.35
C VAL A 52 -3.97 11.98 -7.12
N SER A 53 -3.44 12.96 -6.39
CA SER A 53 -2.74 14.11 -6.95
C SER A 53 -1.51 14.44 -6.11
N PHE A 54 -0.56 15.15 -6.69
CA PHE A 54 0.65 15.58 -6.01
C PHE A 54 1.07 16.99 -6.42
N SER A 55 1.82 17.67 -5.56
CA SER A 55 2.33 19.02 -5.81
C SER A 55 3.65 19.24 -5.10
N PRO A 56 4.64 19.91 -5.74
CA PRO A 56 4.62 20.37 -7.14
C PRO A 56 4.67 19.21 -8.15
N GLU A 57 4.24 19.47 -9.40
CA GLU A 57 4.35 18.48 -10.49
C GLU A 57 5.78 18.35 -11.02
N ASN A 58 6.56 19.43 -10.96
CA ASN A 58 7.97 19.49 -11.39
C ASN A 58 8.82 20.01 -10.22
N PRO A 59 9.10 19.18 -9.20
CA PRO A 59 9.90 19.58 -8.05
C PRO A 59 11.33 19.93 -8.44
N SER A 60 11.85 20.98 -7.84
CA SER A 60 13.29 21.27 -7.86
C SER A 60 14.05 20.34 -6.91
N PRO A 61 15.37 20.15 -7.09
CA PRO A 61 16.19 19.39 -6.14
C PRO A 61 16.01 19.88 -4.70
N GLY A 62 15.74 18.95 -3.78
CA GLY A 62 15.45 19.21 -2.37
C GLY A 62 14.05 19.79 -2.05
N GLU A 63 13.21 20.01 -3.06
CA GLU A 63 11.82 20.41 -2.85
C GLU A 63 10.97 19.22 -2.34
N LYS A 64 10.03 19.51 -1.44
CA LYS A 64 9.17 18.47 -0.86
C LYS A 64 7.90 18.32 -1.67
N VAL A 65 7.55 17.08 -1.98
CA VAL A 65 6.31 16.76 -2.70
C VAL A 65 5.21 16.34 -1.72
N THR A 66 4.03 16.94 -1.87
CA THR A 66 2.85 16.60 -1.10
C THR A 66 1.88 15.80 -1.96
N VAL A 67 1.55 14.59 -1.51
CA VAL A 67 0.60 13.70 -2.18
C VAL A 67 -0.72 13.71 -1.41
N THR A 68 -1.82 13.88 -2.15
CA THR A 68 -3.18 13.86 -1.63
C THR A 68 -3.98 12.76 -2.34
N ALA A 69 -4.72 11.95 -1.59
CA ALA A 69 -5.58 10.91 -2.11
C ALA A 69 -7.01 11.10 -1.63
N HIS A 70 -7.99 10.87 -2.50
CA HIS A 70 -9.40 10.77 -2.16
C HIS A 70 -9.78 9.29 -2.10
N VAL A 71 -10.11 8.79 -0.90
CA VAL A 71 -10.34 7.37 -0.66
C VAL A 71 -11.62 7.17 0.14
N GLU A 72 -12.51 6.34 -0.39
CA GLU A 72 -13.75 5.89 0.26
C GLU A 72 -13.60 4.46 0.78
N GLY A 73 -14.51 4.06 1.68
CA GLY A 73 -14.55 2.72 2.24
C GLY A 73 -14.44 2.69 3.76
N GLY A 74 -14.46 1.48 4.30
CA GLY A 74 -14.39 1.21 5.73
C GLY A 74 -15.70 1.50 6.47
N SER A 75 -15.61 1.43 7.79
CA SER A 75 -16.66 1.79 8.75
C SER A 75 -16.02 2.15 10.10
N PHE A 76 -16.85 2.48 11.09
CA PHE A 76 -16.39 2.65 12.48
C PHE A 76 -15.72 1.40 13.05
N LEU A 77 -16.15 0.20 12.64
CA LEU A 77 -15.63 -1.09 13.13
C LEU A 77 -14.53 -1.68 12.23
N SER A 78 -14.33 -1.13 11.04
CA SER A 78 -13.32 -1.56 10.08
C SER A 78 -12.65 -0.32 9.50
N SER A 79 -11.63 0.16 10.18
CA SER A 79 -11.01 1.44 9.85
C SER A 79 -10.30 1.36 8.51
N LEU A 80 -10.44 2.42 7.72
CA LEU A 80 -9.73 2.59 6.47
C LEU A 80 -8.27 2.99 6.75
N SER A 81 -7.33 2.18 6.27
CA SER A 81 -5.90 2.46 6.28
C SER A 81 -5.48 2.92 4.88
N VAL A 82 -4.91 4.12 4.78
CA VAL A 82 -4.41 4.67 3.51
C VAL A 82 -2.91 4.91 3.65
N ARG A 83 -2.12 4.37 2.74
CA ARG A 83 -0.66 4.42 2.78
C ARG A 83 -0.10 4.80 1.43
N LEU A 84 0.96 5.58 1.45
CA LEU A 84 1.77 5.85 0.28
C LEU A 84 3.03 4.99 0.37
N CYS A 85 3.44 4.40 -0.76
CA CYS A 85 4.75 3.81 -0.93
C CYS A 85 5.43 4.48 -2.13
N PHE A 86 6.73 4.76 -2.01
CA PHE A 86 7.50 5.30 -3.12
C PHE A 86 8.88 4.64 -3.19
N GLY A 87 9.47 4.71 -4.37
CA GLY A 87 10.83 4.32 -4.69
C GLY A 87 11.45 5.36 -5.62
N THR A 88 12.75 5.53 -5.52
CA THR A 88 13.52 6.41 -6.39
C THR A 88 14.55 5.60 -7.15
N TYR A 89 14.84 6.07 -8.36
CA TYR A 89 15.91 5.53 -9.19
C TYR A 89 16.63 6.65 -9.92
N LEU A 90 17.78 6.32 -10.52
CA LEU A 90 18.70 7.26 -11.17
C LEU A 90 19.31 8.24 -10.14
N SER A 91 19.45 7.79 -8.90
CA SER A 91 20.07 8.50 -7.78
C SER A 91 20.78 7.51 -6.86
N ASP A 92 20.99 7.89 -5.59
CA ASP A 92 21.52 7.04 -4.52
C ASP A 92 20.67 5.80 -4.15
N GLY A 93 19.59 5.50 -4.88
CA GLY A 93 18.70 4.38 -4.62
C GLY A 93 17.94 4.53 -3.30
N GLY A 94 16.63 4.79 -3.36
CA GLY A 94 15.84 5.09 -2.17
C GLY A 94 14.42 4.54 -2.22
N GLY A 95 13.83 4.38 -1.05
CA GLY A 95 12.43 3.99 -0.93
C GLY A 95 11.84 4.38 0.41
N GLY A 96 10.53 4.49 0.46
CA GLY A 96 9.85 4.86 1.68
C GLY A 96 8.35 4.98 1.54
N GLY A 97 7.79 5.82 2.39
CA GLY A 97 6.37 6.07 2.45
C GLY A 97 5.85 5.98 3.87
N GLY A 98 4.56 5.73 4.02
CA GLY A 98 3.92 5.62 5.31
C GLY A 98 2.42 5.86 5.25
N THR A 99 1.80 5.83 6.43
CA THR A 99 0.39 6.12 6.60
C THR A 99 0.11 7.58 6.23
N MET A 100 -0.86 7.78 5.34
CA MET A 100 -1.31 9.11 4.97
C MET A 100 -2.23 9.66 6.08
N ARG A 101 -2.07 10.94 6.40
CA ARG A 101 -2.85 11.61 7.45
C ARG A 101 -4.24 11.98 6.93
N PRO A 102 -5.33 11.67 7.65
CA PRO A 102 -6.66 12.10 7.26
C PRO A 102 -6.81 13.63 7.40
N MET A 103 -7.43 14.25 6.40
CA MET A 103 -7.69 15.69 6.31
C MET A 103 -9.18 16.03 6.43
N GLY A 104 -10.06 15.03 6.51
CA GLY A 104 -11.51 15.18 6.41
C GLY A 104 -12.01 15.02 4.97
N ASP A 105 -13.31 14.80 4.82
CA ASP A 105 -13.99 14.61 3.53
C ASP A 105 -13.34 13.51 2.67
N ASN A 106 -13.01 12.37 3.27
CA ASN A 106 -12.37 11.23 2.60
C ASN A 106 -11.00 11.55 1.95
N ARG A 107 -10.36 12.66 2.33
CA ARG A 107 -9.03 13.03 1.84
C ARG A 107 -7.93 12.64 2.82
N TYR A 108 -6.84 12.15 2.26
CA TYR A 108 -5.65 11.73 2.97
C TYR A 108 -4.43 12.41 2.36
N GLN A 109 -3.44 12.75 3.17
CA GLN A 109 -2.25 13.47 2.71
C GLN A 109 -0.98 12.91 3.33
N LEU A 110 0.08 12.82 2.52
CA LEU A 110 1.44 12.59 3.00
C LEU A 110 2.41 13.51 2.26
N GLN A 111 3.28 14.17 3.00
CA GLN A 111 4.43 14.86 2.42
C GLN A 111 5.61 13.91 2.37
N ILE A 112 6.14 13.67 1.17
CA ILE A 112 7.39 12.96 0.97
C ILE A 112 8.50 13.89 1.46
N ARG A 113 9.15 13.51 2.56
CA ARG A 113 10.13 14.35 3.26
C ARG A 113 11.55 14.22 2.73
N SER A 114 11.79 13.26 1.85
CA SER A 114 13.10 13.03 1.25
C SER A 114 13.47 14.20 0.34
N SER A 115 14.69 14.69 0.50
CA SER A 115 15.31 15.65 -0.41
C SER A 115 15.91 14.86 -1.55
N PHE A 116 15.29 14.91 -2.71
CA PHE A 116 15.78 14.21 -3.89
C PHE A 116 16.85 15.05 -4.61
N PRO A 117 17.94 14.44 -5.08
CA PRO A 117 18.94 15.13 -5.89
C PRO A 117 18.39 15.45 -7.29
N ASP A 118 19.14 16.29 -8.01
CA ASP A 118 18.90 16.54 -9.44
C ASP A 118 19.08 15.25 -10.24
N GLY A 119 18.22 15.03 -11.24
CA GLY A 119 18.21 13.83 -12.07
C GLY A 119 17.51 12.61 -11.46
N ALA A 120 16.99 12.73 -10.24
CA ALA A 120 16.21 11.64 -9.64
C ALA A 120 14.83 11.52 -10.29
N GLU A 121 14.34 10.29 -10.42
CA GLU A 121 12.95 10.03 -10.77
C GLU A 121 12.27 9.25 -9.63
N VAL A 122 11.08 9.71 -9.25
CA VAL A 122 10.33 9.17 -8.12
C VAL A 122 9.07 8.50 -8.63
N TRP A 123 8.94 7.22 -8.35
CA TRP A 123 7.73 6.44 -8.62
C TRP A 123 7.00 6.18 -7.30
N PHE A 124 5.69 6.39 -7.25
CA PHE A 124 4.89 6.13 -6.07
C PHE A 124 3.51 5.56 -6.39
N VAL A 125 2.94 4.88 -5.38
CA VAL A 125 1.61 4.29 -5.42
C VAL A 125 0.94 4.51 -4.07
N VAL A 126 -0.36 4.82 -4.10
CA VAL A 126 -1.22 4.87 -2.92
C VAL A 126 -1.95 3.54 -2.79
N SER A 127 -2.03 3.02 -1.58
CA SER A 127 -2.77 1.81 -1.23
C SER A 127 -3.82 2.11 -0.16
N ALA A 128 -4.95 1.43 -0.26
CA ALA A 128 -6.03 1.48 0.71
C ALA A 128 -6.44 0.07 1.12
N ALA A 129 -6.67 -0.14 2.41
CA ALA A 129 -7.10 -1.42 2.97
C ALA A 129 -7.98 -1.20 4.21
N THR A 130 -8.81 -2.18 4.52
CA THR A 130 -9.49 -2.32 5.80
C THR A 130 -8.97 -3.56 6.51
N ASP A 131 -9.47 -3.87 7.71
CA ASP A 131 -9.05 -5.10 8.42
C ASP A 131 -9.48 -6.39 7.68
N SER A 132 -10.50 -6.31 6.82
CA SER A 132 -11.06 -7.44 6.10
C SER A 132 -10.76 -7.46 4.59
N GLU A 133 -10.42 -6.32 4.00
CA GLU A 133 -10.28 -6.15 2.54
C GLU A 133 -9.05 -5.35 2.13
N GLY A 134 -8.57 -5.58 0.90
CA GLY A 134 -7.40 -4.93 0.33
C GLY A 134 -6.13 -5.81 0.35
N PRO A 135 -5.01 -5.28 -0.18
CA PRO A 135 -4.84 -3.89 -0.61
C PRO A 135 -5.52 -3.57 -1.95
N VAL A 136 -6.10 -2.38 -2.05
CA VAL A 136 -6.52 -1.75 -3.32
C VAL A 136 -5.48 -0.69 -3.65
N LEU A 137 -4.97 -0.72 -4.88
CA LEU A 137 -3.89 0.16 -5.33
C LEU A 137 -4.41 1.26 -6.26
N SER A 138 -3.80 2.43 -6.21
CA SER A 138 -3.99 3.47 -7.21
C SER A 138 -3.30 3.09 -8.53
N GLU A 139 -3.45 3.95 -9.54
CA GLU A 139 -2.52 3.98 -10.66
C GLU A 139 -1.08 4.28 -10.20
N ASN A 140 -0.12 4.08 -11.10
CA ASN A 140 1.28 4.39 -10.88
C ASN A 140 1.54 5.86 -11.22
N TYR A 141 2.17 6.59 -10.30
CA TYR A 141 2.55 7.99 -10.51
C TYR A 141 4.05 8.14 -10.53
N THR A 142 4.55 8.95 -11.46
CA THR A 142 5.98 9.22 -11.59
C THR A 142 6.19 10.71 -11.76
N PHE A 143 7.23 11.26 -11.14
CA PHE A 143 7.69 12.62 -11.41
C PHE A 143 9.22 12.67 -11.39
N GLN A 144 9.76 13.64 -12.11
CA GLN A 144 11.19 13.90 -12.20
C GLN A 144 11.57 15.06 -11.30
N VAL A 145 12.80 15.01 -10.78
CA VAL A 145 13.36 16.06 -9.94
C VAL A 145 14.49 16.71 -10.72
N GLY A 146 14.24 17.94 -11.18
CA GLY A 146 15.15 18.64 -12.09
C GLY A 146 15.27 17.96 -13.46
N GLU A 147 16.48 17.77 -13.96
CA GLU A 147 16.73 17.32 -15.35
C GLU A 147 17.06 15.82 -15.45
N VAL A 148 16.26 15.07 -16.22
CA VAL A 148 16.50 13.64 -16.52
C VAL A 148 16.75 13.49 -18.02
N ILE A 149 17.93 12.99 -18.38
CA ILE A 149 18.31 12.80 -19.78
C ILE A 149 17.71 11.47 -20.29
N ARG A 150 16.87 11.57 -21.33
CA ARG A 150 16.23 10.44 -22.01
C ARG A 150 16.60 10.45 -23.49
N ASP A 151 16.57 9.29 -24.12
CA ASP A 151 16.74 9.13 -25.56
C ASP A 151 18.03 9.77 -26.11
N GLY A 152 19.09 9.76 -25.30
CA GLY A 152 20.41 10.24 -25.66
C GLY A 152 21.06 9.45 -26.80
N ALA A 153 22.15 9.98 -27.35
CA ALA A 153 22.82 9.41 -28.53
C ALA A 153 23.39 8.00 -28.32
N SER A 154 23.55 7.55 -27.07
CA SER A 154 23.95 6.17 -26.74
C SER A 154 22.90 5.13 -27.11
N GLY A 155 21.64 5.53 -27.28
CA GLY A 155 20.54 4.61 -27.57
C GLY A 155 20.22 3.66 -26.43
N LEU A 156 20.55 4.01 -25.18
CA LEU A 156 20.24 3.21 -23.99
C LEU A 156 18.76 2.83 -23.95
N MET A 157 18.47 1.54 -23.89
CA MET A 157 17.12 1.03 -23.77
C MET A 157 17.07 -0.28 -22.98
N ILE A 158 15.93 -0.52 -22.33
CA ILE A 158 15.62 -1.78 -21.65
C ILE A 158 14.72 -2.58 -22.60
N GLU A 159 15.27 -3.62 -23.24
CA GLU A 159 14.58 -4.37 -24.30
C GLU A 159 13.53 -5.33 -23.76
N HIS A 160 13.87 -6.07 -22.70
CA HIS A 160 12.95 -7.02 -22.08
C HIS A 160 13.22 -7.12 -20.57
N VAL A 161 12.16 -7.34 -19.81
CA VAL A 161 12.24 -7.72 -18.39
C VAL A 161 11.40 -8.98 -18.20
N THR A 162 11.98 -9.95 -17.50
CA THR A 162 11.31 -11.20 -17.13
C THR A 162 11.51 -11.47 -15.65
N GLN A 163 10.60 -12.27 -15.08
CA GLN A 163 10.76 -12.78 -13.71
C GLN A 163 10.65 -14.30 -13.67
N SER A 164 11.24 -14.91 -12.65
CA SER A 164 11.05 -16.32 -12.31
C SER A 164 11.03 -16.51 -10.79
N PRO A 165 10.06 -17.24 -10.24
CA PRO A 165 8.90 -17.83 -10.92
C PRO A 165 7.88 -16.77 -11.38
N GLN A 166 7.04 -17.12 -12.36
CA GLN A 166 5.96 -16.26 -12.85
C GLN A 166 4.79 -16.17 -11.85
N GLU A 167 4.56 -17.25 -11.09
CA GLU A 167 3.54 -17.34 -10.05
C GLU A 167 4.20 -17.71 -8.71
N PRO A 168 4.84 -16.75 -8.03
CA PRO A 168 5.55 -17.01 -6.78
C PRO A 168 4.61 -17.32 -5.62
N THR A 169 5.06 -18.23 -4.76
CA THR A 169 4.50 -18.51 -3.44
C THR A 169 5.26 -17.75 -2.36
N SER A 170 4.79 -17.82 -1.11
CA SER A 170 5.44 -17.17 0.04
C SER A 170 6.83 -17.72 0.38
N LEU A 171 7.28 -18.78 -0.28
CA LEU A 171 8.58 -19.41 -0.07
C LEU A 171 9.56 -19.18 -1.23
N ASP A 172 9.09 -18.60 -2.34
CA ASP A 172 9.91 -18.41 -3.53
C ASP A 172 10.70 -17.11 -3.45
N THR A 173 11.96 -17.15 -3.88
CA THR A 173 12.71 -15.95 -4.23
C THR A 173 12.43 -15.63 -5.69
N VAL A 174 11.96 -14.41 -5.96
CA VAL A 174 11.71 -13.97 -7.34
C VAL A 174 12.97 -13.36 -7.91
N ILE A 175 13.47 -13.92 -9.01
CA ILE A 175 14.61 -13.39 -9.76
C ILE A 175 14.06 -12.59 -10.94
N VAL A 176 14.41 -11.31 -11.00
CA VAL A 176 14.13 -10.43 -12.13
C VAL A 176 15.36 -10.39 -13.03
N THR A 177 15.16 -10.62 -14.32
CA THR A 177 16.21 -10.51 -15.35
C THR A 177 15.81 -9.43 -16.34
N ALA A 178 16.73 -8.50 -16.64
CA ALA A 178 16.52 -7.45 -17.62
C ALA A 178 17.65 -7.47 -18.66
N ARG A 179 17.29 -7.34 -19.94
CA ARG A 179 18.27 -7.08 -21.00
C ARG A 179 18.33 -5.61 -21.33
N ILE A 180 19.52 -5.05 -21.24
CA ILE A 180 19.76 -3.62 -21.34
C ILE A 180 20.88 -3.39 -22.34
N VAL A 181 20.61 -2.60 -23.38
CA VAL A 181 21.57 -2.34 -24.47
C VAL A 181 21.89 -0.86 -24.53
N SER A 182 23.17 -0.53 -24.76
CA SER A 182 23.65 0.83 -24.98
C SER A 182 24.89 0.81 -25.87
N ALA A 183 25.10 1.86 -26.66
CA ALA A 183 26.35 2.10 -27.38
C ALA A 183 27.46 2.67 -26.48
N SER A 184 27.12 3.07 -25.26
CA SER A 184 28.02 3.56 -24.22
C SER A 184 28.07 2.56 -23.06
N ASN A 185 29.09 2.64 -22.20
CA ASN A 185 29.17 1.75 -21.04
C ASN A 185 28.02 2.02 -20.05
N ILE A 186 27.27 0.98 -19.69
CA ILE A 186 26.24 1.05 -18.64
C ILE A 186 26.95 1.18 -17.29
N THR A 187 26.62 2.23 -16.55
CA THR A 187 27.24 2.56 -15.26
C THR A 187 26.38 2.16 -14.08
N ASP A 188 25.05 2.11 -14.27
CA ASP A 188 24.12 1.76 -13.22
C ASP A 188 22.89 1.02 -13.75
N VAL A 189 22.42 0.04 -12.97
CA VAL A 189 21.17 -0.70 -13.21
C VAL A 189 20.51 -0.96 -11.87
N GLU A 190 19.29 -0.47 -11.71
CA GLU A 190 18.53 -0.56 -10.46
C GLU A 190 17.23 -1.32 -10.67
N LEU A 191 16.89 -2.19 -9.72
CA LEU A 191 15.57 -2.76 -9.54
C LEU A 191 14.87 -2.03 -8.39
N VAL A 192 13.74 -1.40 -8.69
CA VAL A 192 12.89 -0.77 -7.68
C VAL A 192 11.64 -1.60 -7.49
N CYS A 193 11.33 -1.98 -6.26
CA CYS A 193 10.19 -2.80 -5.90
C CYS A 193 9.37 -2.19 -4.75
N MET A 194 8.05 -2.28 -4.87
CA MET A 194 7.10 -2.00 -3.80
C MET A 194 6.26 -3.23 -3.52
N SER A 195 5.94 -3.43 -2.25
CA SER A 195 5.12 -4.52 -1.73
C SER A 195 3.95 -3.95 -0.96
N PHE A 196 2.77 -4.52 -1.17
CA PHE A 196 1.53 -4.11 -0.56
C PHE A 196 0.82 -5.31 0.03
N THR A 197 0.48 -5.20 1.31
CA THR A 197 -0.34 -6.17 2.05
C THR A 197 -1.52 -5.43 2.66
N ARG A 198 -2.46 -6.18 3.22
CA ARG A 198 -3.59 -5.57 3.95
C ARG A 198 -3.14 -4.71 5.13
N HIS A 199 -2.05 -5.12 5.79
CA HIS A 199 -1.54 -4.50 7.00
C HIS A 199 -0.30 -3.63 6.77
N GLY A 200 0.17 -3.55 5.53
CA GLY A 200 1.57 -3.27 5.21
C GLY A 200 1.74 -2.62 3.85
N SER A 201 2.67 -1.69 3.77
CA SER A 201 3.31 -1.39 2.50
C SER A 201 4.80 -1.16 2.76
N GLY A 202 5.64 -1.55 1.82
CA GLY A 202 7.08 -1.39 1.92
C GLY A 202 7.70 -1.30 0.54
N GLY A 203 8.68 -0.42 0.38
CA GLY A 203 9.42 -0.25 -0.85
C GLY A 203 10.91 -0.42 -0.62
N GLY A 204 11.63 -0.61 -1.71
CA GLY A 204 13.09 -0.60 -1.74
C GLY A 204 13.60 -0.56 -3.16
N SER A 205 14.85 -0.16 -3.30
CA SER A 205 15.62 -0.29 -4.51
C SER A 205 16.89 -1.10 -4.21
N GLY A 206 17.46 -1.68 -5.25
CA GLY A 206 18.76 -2.35 -5.18
C GLY A 206 19.38 -2.44 -6.58
N PHE A 207 20.69 -2.56 -6.62
CA PHE A 207 21.41 -2.73 -7.87
C PHE A 207 21.16 -4.12 -8.47
N MET A 208 21.16 -4.20 -9.80
CA MET A 208 21.16 -5.45 -10.54
C MET A 208 22.57 -5.82 -10.95
N ASP A 209 22.92 -7.09 -10.77
CA ASP A 209 24.23 -7.62 -11.14
C ASP A 209 24.26 -8.03 -12.61
N LEU A 210 25.33 -7.67 -13.32
CA LEU A 210 25.58 -8.15 -14.67
C LEU A 210 25.96 -9.64 -14.64
N VAL A 211 25.19 -10.50 -15.30
CA VAL A 211 25.44 -11.95 -15.32
C VAL A 211 26.16 -12.37 -16.59
N SER A 212 25.64 -11.96 -17.76
CA SER A 212 26.26 -12.29 -19.05
C SER A 212 25.72 -11.43 -20.19
N GLY A 213 26.62 -11.01 -21.09
CA GLY A 213 26.27 -10.16 -22.23
C GLY A 213 25.63 -8.86 -21.75
N ASP A 214 24.36 -8.66 -22.12
CA ASP A 214 23.55 -7.49 -21.79
C ASP A 214 22.51 -7.78 -20.71
N ASN A 215 22.61 -8.92 -20.01
CA ASN A 215 21.59 -9.38 -19.05
C ASN A 215 22.02 -9.11 -17.60
N TYR A 216 21.16 -8.39 -16.90
CA TYR A 216 21.29 -8.01 -15.50
C TYR A 216 20.24 -8.75 -14.66
N THR A 217 20.57 -9.11 -13.43
CA THR A 217 19.64 -9.80 -12.52
C THR A 217 19.62 -9.19 -11.12
N ALA A 218 18.46 -9.21 -10.48
CA ALA A 218 18.31 -8.94 -9.06
C ALA A 218 17.20 -9.79 -8.45
N GLU A 219 17.28 -9.98 -7.13
CA GLU A 219 16.30 -10.74 -6.36
C GLU A 219 15.29 -9.81 -5.68
N ILE A 220 14.01 -10.14 -5.80
CA ILE A 220 12.96 -9.65 -4.91
C ILE A 220 12.77 -10.72 -3.85
N MET A 221 13.37 -10.50 -2.68
CA MET A 221 13.22 -11.41 -1.55
C MET A 221 11.80 -11.33 -0.98
N SER A 222 11.08 -12.46 -1.00
CA SER A 222 9.85 -12.65 -0.22
C SER A 222 10.13 -12.85 1.28
N THR A 223 11.40 -13.12 1.62
CA THR A 223 11.85 -13.39 2.99
C THR A 223 12.80 -12.30 3.47
N ARG A 224 12.29 -11.26 4.14
CA ARG A 224 13.15 -10.53 5.08
C ARG A 224 13.45 -11.44 6.27
N PRO A 225 14.58 -11.27 6.98
CA PRO A 225 14.75 -11.88 8.30
C PRO A 225 13.58 -11.46 9.21
N GLY A 226 12.62 -12.36 9.43
CA GLY A 226 11.41 -12.12 10.23
C GLY A 226 10.11 -11.81 9.46
N GLY A 227 10.07 -11.87 8.13
CA GLY A 227 8.82 -11.66 7.38
C GLY A 227 8.73 -12.57 6.15
N ILE A 228 7.74 -13.46 6.14
CA ILE A 228 7.25 -14.16 4.95
C ILE A 228 6.24 -13.26 4.25
N SER A 229 6.34 -13.06 2.93
CA SER A 229 5.26 -12.41 2.17
C SER A 229 3.98 -13.24 2.30
N GLU A 230 2.93 -12.63 2.84
CA GLU A 230 1.65 -13.31 3.03
C GLU A 230 0.96 -13.54 1.68
N ARG A 231 0.16 -14.61 1.57
CA ARG A 231 -0.72 -14.83 0.41
C ARG A 231 -1.55 -13.57 0.15
N GLY A 232 -1.61 -13.14 -1.12
CA GLY A 232 -2.30 -11.91 -1.52
C GLY A 232 -1.46 -10.65 -1.40
N THR A 233 -0.19 -10.74 -0.98
CA THR A 233 0.77 -9.64 -1.11
C THR A 233 0.95 -9.33 -2.60
N VAL A 234 0.78 -8.06 -2.97
CA VAL A 234 1.01 -7.58 -4.33
C VAL A 234 2.36 -6.88 -4.38
N HIS A 235 3.21 -7.31 -5.30
CA HIS A 235 4.48 -6.66 -5.61
C HIS A 235 4.35 -5.92 -6.94
N LEU A 236 4.85 -4.69 -6.96
CA LEU A 236 5.09 -3.91 -8.17
C LEU A 236 6.59 -3.71 -8.31
N TYR A 237 7.12 -3.72 -9.53
CA TYR A 237 8.53 -3.39 -9.74
C TYR A 237 8.80 -2.75 -11.11
N ARG A 238 9.96 -2.08 -11.21
CA ARG A 238 10.51 -1.48 -12.43
C ARG A 238 12.02 -1.64 -12.44
N VAL A 239 12.61 -1.62 -13.64
CA VAL A 239 14.05 -1.56 -13.85
C VAL A 239 14.41 -0.19 -14.40
N ALA A 240 15.48 0.41 -13.88
CA ALA A 240 16.07 1.64 -14.38
C ALA A 240 17.55 1.40 -14.73
N ALA A 241 18.06 2.14 -15.70
CA ALA A 241 19.47 2.06 -16.10
C ALA A 241 20.01 3.44 -16.44
N MET A 242 21.31 3.62 -16.23
CA MET A 242 22.08 4.79 -16.62
C MET A 242 23.39 4.36 -17.28
N ASP A 243 23.87 5.12 -18.26
CA ASP A 243 25.18 4.91 -18.87
C ASP A 243 26.16 6.06 -18.59
N GLU A 244 27.41 5.91 -19.05
CA GLU A 244 28.48 6.90 -18.84
C GLU A 244 28.24 8.25 -19.55
N THR A 245 27.21 8.35 -20.39
CA THR A 245 26.76 9.61 -21.00
C THR A 245 25.61 10.26 -20.24
N GLU A 246 25.28 9.72 -19.05
CA GLU A 246 24.16 10.12 -18.20
C GLU A 246 22.78 9.90 -18.86
N ASN A 247 22.72 9.21 -20.00
CA ASN A 247 21.46 8.82 -20.60
C ASN A 247 20.78 7.79 -19.71
N THR A 248 19.45 7.86 -19.59
CA THR A 248 18.69 7.01 -18.67
C THR A 248 17.53 6.30 -19.36
N ALA A 249 17.24 5.06 -18.96
CA ALA A 249 16.08 4.31 -19.41
C ALA A 249 15.32 3.71 -18.22
N VAL A 250 14.00 3.60 -18.30
CA VAL A 250 13.16 2.95 -17.28
C VAL A 250 12.12 2.07 -17.96
N SER A 251 11.91 0.87 -17.43
CA SER A 251 10.94 -0.09 -17.96
C SER A 251 9.50 0.34 -17.67
N GLU A 252 8.54 -0.38 -18.25
CA GLU A 252 7.17 -0.37 -17.75
C GLU A 252 7.08 -0.92 -16.30
N VAL A 253 5.88 -0.82 -15.71
CA VAL A 253 5.61 -1.37 -14.37
C VAL A 253 5.15 -2.81 -14.51
N TYR A 254 5.87 -3.71 -13.86
CA TYR A 254 5.51 -5.12 -13.75
C TYR A 254 4.87 -5.39 -12.40
N SER A 255 4.04 -6.44 -12.33
CA SER A 255 3.40 -6.85 -11.09
C SER A 255 3.26 -8.36 -10.98
N PHE A 256 3.30 -8.85 -9.74
CA PHE A 256 2.91 -10.21 -9.39
C PHE A 256 2.26 -10.21 -8.01
N ALA A 257 1.48 -11.25 -7.72
CA ALA A 257 0.92 -11.49 -6.40
C ALA A 257 1.41 -12.82 -5.85
N ILE A 258 1.57 -12.89 -4.52
CA ILE A 258 1.91 -14.13 -3.84
C ILE A 258 0.68 -15.03 -3.79
N ALA A 259 0.82 -16.21 -4.38
CA ALA A 259 -0.22 -17.24 -4.47
C ALA A 259 -0.42 -18.03 -3.16
#